data_AF-C0ZAU0-F1
#
_entry.id   AF-C0ZAU0-F1
#
_cell.length_a   1.000
_cell.length_b   1.000
_cell.length_c   1.000
_cell.angle_alpha   90.00
_cell.angle_beta   90.00
_cell.angle_gamma   90.00
#
_symmetry.space_group_name_H-M   'P 1'
#
loop_
_entity.id
_entity.type
_entity.pdbx_description
1 polymer ?
#
loop_
_entity_poly.entity_id
_entity_poly.type
_entity_poly.pdbx_seq_one_letter_code
_entity_poly.pdbx_strand_id
1 'polypeptide(L)'
;MYQTSSWIRPALSRLRQDVKDGVITQIVCLDPDRLSPKLMNQLLITDEFDKRGIELVFVNGKYAKTPEGQLFYRMRGAITQFQKVKINERMSRGRREKARPRSPRLSDIWIQL
;
A
#
# COMPACT_ATOMS: atom_id res chain seq x y z
N MET A 1 0.14 -16.59 14.88
CA MET A 1 -1.00 -15.93 14.21
C MET A 1 -0.74 -14.44 14.17
N TYR A 2 -0.49 -13.85 13.00
CA TYR A 2 -0.24 -12.40 12.90
C TYR A 2 -1.56 -11.63 12.96
N GLN A 3 -1.91 -11.15 14.15
CA GLN A 3 -2.97 -10.17 14.37
C GLN A 3 -2.56 -8.85 13.69
N THR A 4 -3.29 -8.41 12.66
CA THR A 4 -3.08 -7.11 12.00
C THR A 4 -4.27 -6.21 12.29
N SER A 5 -4.02 -5.23 13.16
CA SER A 5 -4.88 -4.21 13.75
C SER A 5 -5.49 -3.20 12.77
N SER A 6 -6.05 -3.64 11.64
CA SER A 6 -6.86 -2.77 10.78
C SER A 6 -7.86 -3.53 9.91
N TRP A 7 -9.06 -3.75 10.47
CA TRP A 7 -10.37 -3.72 9.82
C TRP A 7 -10.67 -4.72 8.69
N ILE A 8 -11.71 -5.51 8.95
CA ILE A 8 -12.50 -6.34 8.03
C ILE A 8 -12.54 -5.68 6.64
N ARG A 9 -12.00 -6.36 5.61
CA ARG A 9 -12.15 -5.94 4.21
C ARG A 9 -13.27 -6.78 3.60
N PRO A 10 -14.54 -6.45 3.83
CA PRO A 10 -15.65 -7.33 3.48
C PRO A 10 -15.68 -7.63 1.98
N ALA A 11 -15.35 -6.65 1.13
CA ALA A 11 -15.25 -6.85 -0.31
C ALA A 11 -14.13 -7.81 -0.72
N LEU A 12 -12.96 -7.76 -0.06
CA LEU A 12 -11.86 -8.70 -0.34
C LEU A 12 -12.19 -10.10 0.19
N SER A 13 -12.82 -10.20 1.35
CA SER A 13 -13.30 -11.48 1.89
C SER A 13 -14.34 -12.10 0.96
N ARG A 14 -15.29 -11.31 0.46
CA ARG A 14 -16.29 -11.74 -0.51
C ARG A 14 -15.66 -12.19 -1.82
N LEU A 15 -14.75 -11.39 -2.38
CA LEU A 15 -13.98 -11.76 -3.57
C LEU A 15 -13.27 -13.12 -3.41
N ARG A 16 -12.62 -13.34 -2.26
CA ARG A 16 -11.95 -14.62 -1.97
C ARG A 16 -12.94 -15.77 -1.82
N GLN A 17 -14.15 -15.51 -1.36
CA GLN A 17 -15.21 -16.52 -1.29
C GLN A 17 -15.76 -16.84 -2.69
N ASP A 18 -16.07 -15.82 -3.50
CA ASP A 18 -16.52 -15.99 -4.88
C ASP A 18 -15.50 -16.74 -5.74
N VAL A 19 -14.20 -16.52 -5.50
CA VAL A 19 -13.09 -17.31 -6.08
C VAL A 19 -13.09 -18.76 -5.60
N LYS A 20 -13.37 -19.01 -4.32
CA LYS A 20 -13.47 -20.38 -3.79
C LYS A 20 -14.65 -21.13 -4.35
N ASP A 21 -15.75 -20.43 -4.56
CA ASP A 21 -17.01 -20.97 -5.06
C ASP A 21 -17.00 -21.12 -6.60
N GLY A 22 -15.91 -20.73 -7.27
CA GLY A 22 -15.74 -20.87 -8.72
C GLY A 22 -16.56 -19.88 -9.55
N VAL A 23 -17.13 -18.85 -8.91
CA VAL A 23 -17.96 -17.82 -9.56
C VAL A 23 -17.10 -16.87 -10.40
N ILE A 24 -15.82 -16.73 -10.05
CA ILE A 24 -14.88 -15.82 -10.68
C ILE A 24 -13.74 -16.64 -11.30
N THR A 25 -13.39 -16.33 -12.54
CA THR A 25 -12.27 -16.94 -13.29
C THR A 25 -11.13 -15.95 -13.54
N GLN A 26 -11.39 -14.65 -13.47
CA GLN A 26 -10.42 -13.59 -13.70
C GLN A 26 -10.70 -12.39 -12.78
N ILE A 27 -9.63 -11.75 -12.30
CA ILE A 27 -9.69 -10.56 -11.45
C ILE A 27 -8.91 -9.45 -12.13
N VAL A 28 -9.57 -8.31 -12.35
CA VAL A 28 -8.93 -7.10 -12.88
C VAL A 28 -8.72 -6.10 -11.75
N CYS A 29 -7.50 -5.61 -11.61
CA CYS A 29 -7.10 -4.66 -10.59
C CYS A 29 -6.33 -3.50 -11.21
N LEU A 30 -6.47 -2.28 -10.69
CA LEU A 30 -5.75 -1.13 -11.24
C LEU A 30 -4.23 -1.28 -11.07
N ASP A 31 -3.79 -1.56 -9.83
CA ASP A 31 -2.40 -1.74 -9.43
C ASP A 31 -2.32 -2.71 -8.22
N PRO A 32 -1.18 -3.38 -7.99
CA PRO A 32 -1.02 -4.34 -6.88
C PRO A 32 -1.30 -3.75 -5.49
N ASP A 33 -0.97 -2.48 -5.26
CA ASP A 33 -1.14 -1.85 -3.96
C ASP A 33 -2.60 -1.53 -3.61
N ARG A 34 -3.53 -1.73 -4.56
CA ARG A 34 -4.98 -1.72 -4.33
C ARG A 34 -5.49 -2.99 -3.63
N LEU A 35 -4.79 -4.12 -3.76
CA LEU A 35 -5.13 -5.35 -3.04
C LEU A 35 -4.81 -5.22 -1.55
N SER A 36 -3.65 -4.63 -1.24
CA SER A 36 -3.25 -4.34 0.12
C SER A 36 -2.14 -3.30 0.17
N PRO A 37 -2.09 -2.43 1.20
CA PRO A 37 -0.93 -1.58 1.42
C PRO A 37 0.33 -2.36 1.86
N LYS A 38 0.21 -3.64 2.26
CA LYS A 38 1.33 -4.49 2.67
C LYS A 38 1.73 -5.44 1.55
N LEU A 39 3.01 -5.42 1.13
CA LEU A 39 3.54 -6.29 0.08
C LEU A 39 3.31 -7.78 0.39
N MET A 40 3.58 -8.20 1.63
CA MET A 40 3.35 -9.59 2.04
C MET A 40 1.92 -10.05 1.78
N ASN A 41 0.93 -9.18 2.04
CA ASN A 41 -0.47 -9.49 1.79
C ASN A 41 -0.76 -9.57 0.29
N GLN A 42 -0.18 -8.67 -0.52
CA GLN A 42 -0.33 -8.72 -1.98
C GLN A 42 0.21 -10.04 -2.53
N LEU A 43 1.41 -10.45 -2.12
CA LEU A 43 2.03 -11.72 -2.53
C LEU A 43 1.18 -12.93 -2.13
N LEU A 44 0.66 -12.95 -0.90
CA LEU A 44 -0.19 -14.03 -0.41
C LEU A 44 -1.48 -14.16 -1.22
N ILE A 45 -2.13 -13.03 -1.53
CA ILE A 45 -3.37 -13.00 -2.32
C ILE A 45 -3.09 -13.46 -3.76
N THR A 46 -2.00 -12.98 -4.37
CA THR A 46 -1.59 -13.40 -5.71
C THR A 46 -1.34 -14.90 -5.76
N ASP A 47 -0.59 -15.46 -4.81
CA ASP A 47 -0.30 -16.90 -4.73
C ASP A 47 -1.57 -17.73 -4.52
N GLU A 48 -2.51 -17.26 -3.70
CA GLU A 48 -3.81 -17.92 -3.50
C GLU A 48 -4.64 -17.98 -4.79
N PHE A 49 -4.67 -16.88 -5.56
CA PHE A 49 -5.38 -16.81 -6.82
C PHE A 49 -4.71 -17.68 -7.90
N ASP A 50 -3.38 -17.64 -7.99
CA ASP A 50 -2.62 -18.46 -8.92
C ASP A 50 -2.83 -19.96 -8.67
N LYS A 51 -2.81 -20.40 -7.41
CA LYS A 51 -3.08 -21.80 -7.01
C LYS A 51 -4.47 -22.30 -7.39
N ARG A 52 -5.41 -21.38 -7.60
CA ARG A 52 -6.79 -21.68 -8.03
C ARG A 52 -7.00 -21.47 -9.53
N GLY A 53 -5.94 -21.17 -10.28
CA GLY A 53 -6.02 -20.90 -11.72
C GLY A 53 -6.71 -19.58 -12.06
N ILE A 54 -6.91 -18.69 -11.08
CA ILE A 54 -7.51 -17.37 -11.30
C ILE A 54 -6.47 -16.45 -11.91
N GLU A 55 -6.79 -15.86 -13.05
CA GLU A 55 -5.91 -14.89 -13.68
C GLU A 55 -6.08 -13.51 -13.02
N LEU A 56 -5.01 -12.99 -12.42
CA LEU A 56 -4.95 -11.64 -11.87
C LEU A 56 -4.31 -10.70 -12.89
N VAL A 57 -5.12 -9.81 -13.45
CA VAL A 57 -4.70 -8.83 -14.46
C VAL A 57 -4.60 -7.46 -13.82
N PHE A 58 -3.49 -6.77 -14.07
CA PHE A 58 -3.32 -5.38 -13.66
C PHE A 58 -3.43 -4.44 -14.86
N VAL A 59 -4.18 -3.35 -14.69
CA VAL A 59 -4.31 -2.32 -15.72
C VAL A 59 -2.98 -1.60 -15.93
N ASN A 60 -2.29 -1.26 -14.83
CA ASN A 60 -1.07 -0.46 -14.88
C ASN A 60 0.20 -1.31 -14.82
N GLY A 61 0.73 -1.64 -16.00
CA GLY A 61 2.03 -2.27 -16.18
C GLY A 61 1.93 -3.75 -16.58
N LYS A 62 3.01 -4.26 -17.16
CA LYS A 62 3.10 -5.66 -17.59
C LYS A 62 3.60 -6.52 -16.43
N TYR A 63 2.70 -7.27 -15.82
CA TYR A 63 3.03 -8.25 -14.80
C TYR A 63 3.02 -9.65 -15.42
N ALA A 64 4.13 -9.98 -16.06
CA ALA A 64 4.28 -11.29 -16.67
C ALA A 64 4.50 -12.36 -15.58
N LYS A 65 3.95 -13.55 -15.76
CA LYS A 65 4.23 -14.73 -14.92
C LYS A 65 5.61 -15.37 -15.23
N THR A 66 6.60 -14.56 -15.58
CA THR A 66 8.00 -14.98 -15.75
C THR A 66 8.80 -14.71 -14.47
N PRO A 67 9.96 -15.36 -14.26
CA PRO A 67 10.84 -15.04 -13.13
C PRO A 67 11.18 -13.54 -13.03
N GLU A 68 11.46 -12.90 -14.16
CA GLU A 68 11.75 -11.46 -14.25
C GLU A 68 10.53 -10.62 -13.89
N GLY A 69 9.35 -11.00 -14.36
CA GLY A 69 8.09 -10.32 -14.03
C GLY A 69 7.75 -10.42 -12.54
N GLN A 70 7.97 -11.58 -11.93
CA GLN A 70 7.81 -11.77 -10.49
C GLN A 70 8.81 -10.96 -9.67
N LEU A 71 10.08 -10.90 -10.09
CA LEU A 71 11.09 -10.07 -9.46
C LEU A 71 10.68 -8.59 -9.53
N PHE A 72 10.28 -8.11 -10.71
CA PHE A 72 9.85 -6.73 -10.92
C PHE A 72 8.63 -6.39 -10.06
N TYR A 73 7.65 -7.30 -9.96
CA TYR A 73 6.50 -7.16 -9.07
C TYR A 73 6.92 -6.91 -7.61
N ARG A 74 7.81 -7.77 -7.09
CA ARG A 74 8.31 -7.67 -5.72
C ARG A 74 9.08 -6.38 -5.48
N MET A 75 9.96 -6.01 -6.41
CA MET A 75 10.72 -4.76 -6.34
C MET A 75 9.81 -3.53 -6.32
N ARG A 76 8.83 -3.45 -7.23
CA ARG A 76 7.88 -2.33 -7.30
C ARG A 76 7.07 -2.21 -6.01
N GLY A 77 6.63 -3.35 -5.46
CA GLY A 77 5.95 -3.41 -4.17
C GLY A 77 6.80 -2.87 -3.01
N ALA A 78 8.06 -3.31 -2.92
CA ALA A 78 8.98 -2.87 -1.87
C ALA A 78 9.28 -1.36 -1.97
N ILE A 79 9.55 -0.86 -3.18
CA ILE A 79 9.78 0.57 -3.43
C ILE A 79 8.56 1.39 -3.02
N THR A 80 7.35 0.93 -3.35
CA THR A 80 6.10 1.64 -2.99
C THR A 80 5.92 1.73 -1.47
N GLN A 81 6.20 0.66 -0.74
CA GLN A 81 6.15 0.68 0.72
C GLN A 81 7.17 1.64 1.31
N PHE A 82 8.41 1.61 0.82
CA PHE A 82 9.46 2.53 1.23
C PHE A 82 9.05 3.99 1.00
N GLN A 83 8.54 4.33 -0.18
CA GLN A 83 8.07 5.68 -0.50
C GLN A 83 6.95 6.15 0.45
N LYS A 84 5.99 5.28 0.78
CA LYS A 84 4.91 5.59 1.74
C LYS A 84 5.49 5.95 3.12
N VAL A 85 6.51 5.22 3.59
CA VAL A 85 7.21 5.55 4.85
C VAL A 85 7.91 6.90 4.75
N LYS A 86 8.67 7.16 3.67
CA LYS A 86 9.36 8.44 3.46
C LYS A 86 8.41 9.63 3.40
N ILE A 87 7.24 9.48 2.76
CA ILE A 87 6.22 10.52 2.71
C ILE A 87 5.70 10.80 4.13
N ASN A 88 5.35 9.75 4.88
CA ASN A 88 4.86 9.90 6.26
C ASN A 88 5.88 10.61 7.17
N GLU A 89 7.17 10.28 7.05
CA GLU A 89 8.25 10.96 7.77
C GLU A 89 8.29 12.46 7.43
N ARG A 90 8.28 12.80 6.13
CA ARG A 90 8.31 14.20 5.66
C ARG A 90 7.10 14.98 6.16
N MET A 91 5.91 14.39 6.06
CA MET A 91 4.67 15.03 6.52
C MET A 91 4.66 15.22 8.04
N SER A 92 5.16 14.24 8.80
CA SER A 92 5.29 14.35 10.25
C SER A 92 6.26 15.45 10.66
N ARG A 93 7.44 15.53 10.02
CA ARG A 93 8.41 16.60 10.23
C ARG A 93 7.83 17.98 9.93
N GLY A 94 7.15 18.13 8.78
CA GLY A 94 6.51 19.39 8.40
C GLY A 94 5.43 19.84 9.38
N ARG A 95 4.63 18.91 9.91
CA ARG A 95 3.65 19.22 10.98
C ARG A 95 4.33 19.70 12.27
N ARG A 96 5.40 19.03 12.71
CA ARG A 96 6.15 19.46 13.90
C ARG A 96 6.76 20.84 13.75
N GLU A 97 7.34 21.14 12.59
CA GLU A 97 7.94 22.46 12.34
C GLU A 97 6.88 23.57 12.38
N LYS A 98 5.69 23.33 11.83
CA LYS A 98 4.57 24.28 11.90
C LYS A 98 4.01 24.46 13.32
N ALA A 99 4.05 23.40 14.13
CA ALA A 99 3.59 23.43 15.52
C ALA A 99 4.62 24.03 16.48
N ARG A 100 5.88 24.19 16.06
CA ARG A 100 6.92 24.80 16.88
C ARG A 100 6.62 26.29 17.06
N PRO A 101 6.54 26.80 18.31
CA PRO A 101 6.39 28.24 18.54
C PRO A 101 7.51 28.97 17.82
N ARG A 102 7.18 30.01 17.03
CA ARG A 102 8.22 30.89 16.50
C ARG A 102 8.88 31.57 17.69
N SER A 103 10.22 31.54 17.74
CA SER A 103 10.95 32.40 18.66
C SER A 103 10.51 33.85 18.44
N PRO A 104 10.31 34.65 19.50
CA PRO A 104 9.92 36.05 19.37
C PRO A 104 10.91 36.74 18.43
N ARG A 105 10.42 37.51 17.46
CA ARG A 105 11.33 38.35 16.69
C ARG A 105 11.85 39.43 17.61
N LEU A 106 13.09 39.87 17.41
CA LEU A 106 13.65 41.00 18.19
C LEU A 106 12.70 42.22 18.12
N SER A 107 12.04 42.44 16.98
CA SER A 107 11.00 43.46 16.81
C SER A 107 9.81 43.34 17.78
N ASP A 108 9.47 42.11 18.18
CA ASP A 108 8.34 41.84 19.08
C ASP A 108 8.73 42.16 20.55
N ILE A 109 10.04 42.21 20.84
CA ILE A 109 10.60 42.48 22.19
C ILE A 109 10.72 44.00 22.44
N TRP A 110 11.02 44.78 21.41
CA TRP A 110 11.21 46.24 21.53
C TRP A 110 9.91 47.05 21.71
N ILE A 111 8.72 46.46 21.53
CA ILE A 111 7.42 47.15 21.66
C ILE A 111 6.90 47.11 23.12
N GLN A 112 7.58 46.40 24.03
CA GLN A 112 7.16 46.26 25.44
C GLN A 112 8.00 47.06 26.46
N LEU A 113 8.92 47.92 25.99
CA LEU A 113 9.70 48.86 26.81
C LEU A 113 9.40 50.30 26.37
#